data_AF-D0LZP1-F1
#
_entry.id   AF-D0LZP1-F1
#
_cell.length_a   1.000
_cell.length_b   1.000
_cell.length_c   1.000
_cell.angle_alpha   90.00
_cell.angle_beta   90.00
_cell.angle_gamma   90.00
#
_symmetry.space_group_name_H-M   'P 1'
#
loop_
_entity.id
_entity.type
_entity.pdbx_description
1 polymer ?
#
loop_
_entity_poly.entity_id
_entity_poly.type
_entity_poly.pdbx_seq_one_letter_code
_entity_poly.pdbx_strand_id
1 'polypeptide(L)'
;MDSADYYLRNPALSAVARGHDYLFLHPQRGTVVLADIDVDALSDILDGLLVPVPAATLLEDFDQDMLDYLVEKEILLTGTRAQLQERLPRPIRGAAGQPLGHLVFGLTGAIASMQVAWHLFLLARYCRRLDVILTRSAERLVRSELFAYLNIPAWTDAAGPDAAPDAAARLTAADMMVIMPASAHTLDKLARGACSDLLSATASAMRGPVVLVPAMNDLMWTNPGVARNVAQLRADGYYVVSPGNGIEVASGAEEDGAIAVTSDIGLGGGGIAPEHLPPMLQALLAFHRDELAPA
;
A
#
# COMPACT_ATOMS: atom_id res chain seq x y z
N MET A 1 -18.50 15.17 -30.01
CA MET A 1 -17.39 14.61 -29.23
C MET A 1 -16.69 15.80 -28.64
N ASP A 2 -16.99 16.13 -27.38
CA ASP A 2 -16.18 17.12 -26.66
C ASP A 2 -14.78 16.56 -26.56
N SER A 3 -13.80 17.35 -27.01
CA SER A 3 -12.38 17.07 -26.83
C SER A 3 -12.11 16.83 -25.35
N ALA A 4 -11.43 15.73 -25.03
CA ALA A 4 -10.90 15.49 -23.70
C ALA A 4 -9.89 16.61 -23.35
N ASP A 5 -10.27 17.56 -22.50
CA ASP A 5 -9.37 18.65 -22.13
C ASP A 5 -8.38 18.24 -21.03
N TYR A 6 -8.77 17.32 -20.16
CA TYR A 6 -8.00 16.88 -19.00
C TYR A 6 -8.15 15.37 -18.75
N TYR A 7 -7.13 14.81 -18.10
CA TYR A 7 -7.13 13.47 -17.53
C TYR A 7 -6.88 13.53 -16.03
N LEU A 8 -7.39 12.54 -15.31
CA LEU A 8 -7.20 12.36 -13.86
C LEU A 8 -7.04 10.86 -13.60
N ARG A 9 -6.04 10.45 -12.82
CA ARG A 9 -5.97 9.07 -12.32
C ARG A 9 -7.22 8.78 -11.52
N ASN A 10 -7.92 7.70 -11.84
CA ASN A 10 -9.16 7.36 -11.16
C ASN A 10 -8.90 7.19 -9.65
N PRO A 11 -9.40 8.09 -8.79
CA PRO A 11 -9.05 8.11 -7.38
C PRO A 11 -9.72 6.96 -6.60
N ALA A 12 -10.66 6.24 -7.22
CA ALA A 12 -11.26 5.05 -6.64
C ALA A 12 -10.37 3.80 -6.77
N LEU A 13 -9.31 3.87 -7.58
CA LEU A 13 -8.38 2.76 -7.78
C LEU A 13 -7.20 2.84 -6.83
N SER A 14 -6.93 1.73 -6.16
CA SER A 14 -5.64 1.50 -5.51
C SER A 14 -4.75 0.70 -6.46
N ALA A 15 -3.48 1.05 -6.54
CA ALA A 15 -2.56 0.37 -7.45
C ALA A 15 -1.48 -0.38 -6.64
N VAL A 16 -1.23 -1.63 -7.02
CA VAL A 16 -0.24 -2.49 -6.35
C VAL A 16 0.47 -3.35 -7.38
N ALA A 17 1.78 -3.51 -7.21
CA ALA A 17 2.59 -4.27 -8.14
C ALA A 17 2.92 -5.67 -7.61
N ARG A 18 2.97 -6.66 -8.51
CA ARG A 18 3.40 -8.03 -8.23
C ARG A 18 3.98 -8.65 -9.49
N GLY A 19 5.12 -9.31 -9.39
CA GLY A 19 5.90 -9.72 -10.57
C GLY A 19 6.21 -8.53 -11.48
N HIS A 20 5.87 -8.67 -12.76
CA HIS A 20 5.96 -7.62 -13.79
C HIS A 20 4.60 -6.96 -14.07
N ASP A 21 3.60 -7.22 -13.23
CA ASP A 21 2.23 -6.78 -13.44
C ASP A 21 1.88 -5.63 -12.48
N TYR A 22 1.09 -4.69 -12.99
CA TYR A 22 0.49 -3.62 -12.20
C TYR A 22 -1.01 -3.87 -12.04
N LEU A 23 -1.46 -4.06 -10.80
CA LEU A 23 -2.83 -4.37 -10.45
C LEU A 23 -3.54 -3.11 -9.97
N PHE A 24 -4.62 -2.74 -10.64
CA PHE A 24 -5.52 -1.67 -10.26
C PHE A 24 -6.78 -2.25 -9.63
N LEU A 25 -6.93 -2.03 -8.32
CA LEU A 25 -7.98 -2.58 -7.49
C LEU A 25 -9.14 -1.59 -7.38
N HIS A 26 -10.30 -1.92 -7.95
CA HIS A 26 -11.54 -1.18 -7.75
C HIS A 26 -12.43 -1.86 -6.70
N PRO A 27 -12.81 -1.17 -5.60
CA PRO A 27 -13.57 -1.76 -4.50
C PRO A 27 -14.90 -2.43 -4.89
N GLN A 28 -15.52 -1.97 -5.99
CA GLN A 28 -16.85 -2.42 -6.43
C GLN A 28 -16.87 -3.07 -7.82
N ARG A 29 -15.78 -3.01 -8.59
CA ARG A 29 -15.77 -3.39 -10.02
C ARG A 29 -14.72 -4.43 -10.37
N GLY A 30 -13.92 -4.85 -9.39
CA GLY A 30 -12.89 -5.89 -9.56
C GLY A 30 -11.51 -5.30 -9.82
N THR A 31 -10.60 -6.19 -10.24
CA THR A 31 -9.20 -5.86 -10.48
C THR A 31 -8.94 -5.75 -11.98
N VAL A 32 -8.29 -4.68 -12.39
CA VAL A 32 -7.69 -4.55 -13.73
C VAL A 32 -6.21 -4.89 -13.60
N VAL A 33 -5.72 -5.79 -14.46
CA VAL A 33 -4.30 -6.17 -14.49
C VAL A 33 -3.68 -5.62 -15.77
N LEU A 34 -2.61 -4.83 -15.61
CA LEU A 34 -1.70 -4.48 -16.70
C LEU A 34 -0.48 -5.39 -16.61
N ALA A 35 -0.40 -6.35 -17.52
CA ALA A 35 0.67 -7.35 -17.52
C ALA A 35 1.89 -6.87 -18.30
N ASP A 36 3.08 -7.30 -17.87
CA ASP A 36 4.37 -7.06 -18.54
C ASP A 36 4.63 -5.57 -18.84
N ILE A 37 4.52 -4.74 -17.80
CA ILE A 37 4.72 -3.29 -17.91
C ILE A 37 5.86 -2.81 -17.00
N ASP A 38 6.50 -1.71 -17.38
CA ASP A 38 7.39 -0.98 -16.50
C ASP A 38 6.56 -0.30 -15.40
N VAL A 39 6.41 -1.00 -14.28
CA VAL A 39 5.62 -0.56 -13.12
C VAL A 39 6.12 0.76 -12.58
N ASP A 40 7.43 0.94 -12.51
CA ASP A 40 8.02 2.12 -11.85
C ASP A 40 7.83 3.34 -12.76
N ALA A 41 8.12 3.22 -14.07
CA ALA A 41 7.84 4.27 -15.03
C ALA A 41 6.35 4.63 -15.09
N LEU A 42 5.44 3.65 -15.09
CA LEU A 42 4.00 3.91 -15.09
C LEU A 42 3.54 4.54 -13.76
N SER A 43 4.10 4.11 -12.63
CA SER A 43 3.75 4.69 -11.32
C SER A 43 4.12 6.17 -11.25
N ASP A 44 5.33 6.52 -11.67
CA ASP A 44 5.82 7.90 -11.66
C ASP A 44 4.89 8.82 -12.45
N ILE A 45 4.47 8.40 -13.64
CA ILE A 45 3.55 9.18 -14.46
C ILE A 45 2.16 9.26 -13.81
N LEU A 46 1.64 8.16 -13.25
CA LEU A 46 0.33 8.12 -12.61
C LEU A 46 0.25 8.96 -11.33
N ASP A 47 1.36 9.15 -10.62
CA ASP A 47 1.43 10.01 -9.44
C ASP A 47 1.36 11.50 -9.82
N GLY A 48 1.80 11.87 -11.02
CA GLY A 48 1.54 13.18 -11.62
C GLY A 48 0.06 13.44 -11.93
N LEU A 49 -0.78 12.41 -11.97
CA LEU A 49 -2.20 12.46 -12.35
C LEU A 49 -3.17 12.45 -11.17
N LEU A 50 -2.69 12.71 -9.96
CA LEU A 50 -3.53 12.84 -8.76
C LEU A 50 -4.42 14.10 -8.76
N VAL A 51 -4.13 15.04 -9.66
CA VAL A 51 -4.96 16.21 -9.97
C VAL A 51 -5.29 16.22 -11.46
N PRO A 52 -6.34 16.94 -11.92
CA PRO A 52 -6.63 17.01 -13.35
C PRO A 52 -5.49 17.66 -14.13
N VAL A 53 -4.92 16.92 -15.08
CA VAL A 53 -3.79 17.33 -15.94
C VAL A 53 -4.27 17.52 -17.38
N PRO A 54 -3.87 18.60 -18.09
CA PRO A 54 -4.27 18.81 -19.48
C PRO A 54 -3.81 17.68 -20.41
N ALA A 55 -4.66 17.32 -21.38
CA ALA A 55 -4.34 16.30 -22.38
C ALA A 55 -3.04 16.58 -23.15
N ALA A 56 -2.77 17.85 -23.47
CA ALA A 56 -1.57 18.27 -24.18
C ALA A 56 -0.27 17.97 -23.41
N THR A 57 -0.31 17.97 -22.08
CA THR A 57 0.86 17.67 -21.22
C THR A 57 1.14 16.17 -21.19
N LEU A 58 0.10 15.34 -21.18
CA LEU A 58 0.23 13.89 -21.13
C LEU A 58 0.70 13.25 -22.44
N LEU A 59 0.41 13.89 -23.57
CA LEU A 59 0.87 13.42 -24.89
C LEU A 59 2.39 13.54 -25.08
N GLU A 60 3.11 14.16 -24.13
CA GLU A 60 4.57 14.14 -24.08
C GLU A 60 5.11 12.81 -23.55
N ASP A 61 4.35 12.14 -22.67
CA ASP A 61 4.75 10.91 -21.96
C ASP A 61 4.01 9.65 -22.46
N PHE A 62 2.80 9.78 -23.01
CA PHE A 62 2.01 8.68 -23.57
C PHE A 62 1.61 8.91 -25.02
N ASP A 63 1.61 7.83 -25.81
CA ASP A 63 0.88 7.83 -27.07
C ASP A 63 -0.64 7.79 -26.84
N GLN A 64 -1.40 8.21 -27.87
CA GLN A 64 -2.85 8.27 -27.80
C GLN A 64 -3.48 6.89 -27.59
N ASP A 65 -2.89 5.83 -28.15
CA ASP A 65 -3.41 4.46 -28.06
C ASP A 65 -3.36 3.95 -26.61
N MET A 66 -2.27 4.23 -25.88
CA MET A 66 -2.14 3.92 -24.46
C MET A 66 -3.11 4.74 -23.61
N LEU A 67 -3.29 6.04 -23.89
CA LEU A 67 -4.26 6.87 -23.17
C LEU A 67 -5.69 6.34 -23.35
N ASP A 68 -6.06 6.01 -24.58
CA ASP A 68 -7.37 5.44 -24.90
C ASP A 68 -7.58 4.11 -24.18
N TYR A 69 -6.54 3.26 -24.15
CA TYR A 69 -6.56 2.01 -23.40
C TYR A 69 -6.73 2.23 -21.89
N LEU A 70 -5.97 3.14 -21.28
CA LEU A 70 -6.09 3.46 -19.85
C LEU A 70 -7.45 4.05 -19.49
N VAL A 71 -8.06 4.84 -20.38
CA VAL A 71 -9.43 5.34 -20.22
C VAL A 71 -10.45 4.22 -20.37
N GLU A 72 -10.30 3.33 -21.36
CA GLU A 72 -11.16 2.17 -21.54
C GLU A 72 -11.17 1.28 -20.29
N LYS A 73 -10.02 1.10 -19.64
CA LYS A 73 -9.88 0.35 -18.40
C LYS A 73 -10.28 1.12 -17.14
N GLU A 74 -10.79 2.34 -17.28
CA GLU A 74 -11.13 3.26 -16.19
C GLU A 74 -9.96 3.54 -15.22
N ILE A 75 -8.72 3.34 -15.66
CA ILE A 75 -7.51 3.71 -14.92
C ILE A 75 -7.36 5.22 -14.93
N LEU A 76 -7.62 5.83 -16.08
CA LEU A 76 -7.74 7.28 -16.23
C LEU A 76 -9.20 7.67 -16.44
N LEU A 77 -9.58 8.79 -15.83
CA LEU A 77 -10.83 9.48 -16.10
C LEU A 77 -10.53 10.67 -17.02
N THR A 78 -11.43 10.96 -17.95
CA THR A 78 -11.31 12.11 -18.86
C THR A 78 -12.55 13.00 -18.77
N GLY A 79 -12.35 14.31 -18.96
CA GLY A 79 -13.43 15.29 -18.94
C GLY A 79 -12.93 16.72 -18.74
N THR A 80 -13.84 17.62 -18.42
CA THR A 80 -13.47 18.99 -18.05
C THR A 80 -12.84 19.01 -16.66
N ARG A 81 -11.98 20.00 -16.38
CA ARG A 81 -11.34 20.16 -15.07
C ARG A 81 -12.33 20.18 -13.90
N ALA A 82 -13.46 20.87 -14.05
CA ALA A 82 -14.49 20.96 -13.01
C ALA A 82 -15.15 19.59 -12.73
N GLN A 83 -15.50 18.84 -13.78
CA GLN A 83 -16.08 17.51 -13.64
C GLN A 83 -15.12 16.54 -12.95
N LEU A 84 -13.82 16.60 -13.27
CA LEU A 84 -12.80 15.75 -12.66
C LEU A 84 -12.51 16.15 -11.21
N GLN A 85 -12.53 17.45 -10.88
CA GLN A 85 -12.40 17.91 -9.49
C GLN A 85 -13.53 17.40 -8.59
N GLU A 86 -14.75 17.27 -9.10
CA GLU A 86 -15.86 16.68 -8.35
C GLU A 86 -15.69 15.18 -8.08
N ARG A 87 -14.84 14.49 -8.85
CA ARG A 87 -14.51 13.07 -8.69
C ARG A 87 -13.39 12.82 -7.68
N LEU A 88 -12.67 13.87 -7.26
CA LEU A 88 -11.65 13.74 -6.23
C LEU A 88 -12.27 13.16 -4.95
N PRO A 89 -11.51 12.33 -4.22
CA PRO A 89 -12.05 11.57 -3.11
C PRO A 89 -12.59 12.52 -2.04
N ARG A 90 -13.80 12.24 -1.59
CA ARG A 90 -14.41 12.84 -0.40
C ARG A 90 -14.26 11.86 0.75
N PRO A 91 -14.19 12.33 2.02
CA PRO A 91 -14.06 11.45 3.17
C PRO A 91 -15.14 10.36 3.14
N ILE A 92 -14.72 9.10 3.04
CA ILE A 92 -15.63 7.97 2.95
C ILE A 92 -16.38 7.83 4.27
N ARG A 93 -17.72 7.88 4.23
CA ARG A 93 -18.56 7.49 5.38
C ARG A 93 -18.64 5.98 5.43
N GLY A 94 -18.25 5.42 6.58
CA GLY A 94 -17.87 4.01 6.76
C GLY A 94 -18.80 2.97 6.15
N ALA A 95 -18.21 1.98 5.48
CA ALA A 95 -18.92 0.81 5.00
C ALA A 95 -19.26 -0.12 6.18
N ALA A 96 -20.47 -0.67 6.16
CA ALA A 96 -20.99 -1.55 7.20
C ALA A 96 -20.47 -2.99 6.99
N GLY A 97 -19.69 -3.51 7.94
CA GLY A 97 -19.28 -4.92 8.01
C GLY A 97 -17.80 -5.14 8.38
N GLN A 98 -17.47 -6.38 8.77
CA GLN A 98 -16.09 -6.86 8.97
C GLN A 98 -15.75 -7.86 7.85
N PRO A 99 -15.45 -7.40 6.61
CA PRO A 99 -15.18 -8.29 5.48
C PRO A 99 -13.89 -9.10 5.61
N LEU A 100 -12.92 -8.63 6.39
CA LEU A 100 -11.64 -9.34 6.60
C LEU A 100 -11.73 -10.26 7.83
N GLY A 101 -11.28 -11.50 7.70
CA GLY A 101 -11.31 -12.46 8.80
C GLY A 101 -10.22 -12.17 9.85
N HIS A 102 -8.97 -12.41 9.50
CA HIS A 102 -7.81 -12.14 10.35
C HIS A 102 -6.70 -11.43 9.55
N LEU A 103 -6.38 -10.21 9.97
CA LEU A 103 -5.32 -9.39 9.39
C LEU A 103 -4.15 -9.27 10.37
N VAL A 104 -2.93 -9.48 9.88
CA VAL A 104 -1.69 -9.12 10.58
C VAL A 104 -1.13 -7.83 10.00
N PHE A 105 -0.75 -6.91 10.89
CA PHE A 105 -0.26 -5.59 10.51
C PHE A 105 1.16 -5.36 11.08
N GLY A 106 2.14 -5.24 10.21
CA GLY A 106 3.56 -5.09 10.54
C GLY A 106 4.01 -3.63 10.53
N LEU A 107 4.66 -3.21 11.60
CA LEU A 107 5.28 -1.89 11.77
C LEU A 107 6.80 -1.99 11.76
N THR A 108 7.43 -1.14 10.95
CA THR A 108 8.89 -1.07 10.84
C THR A 108 9.44 0.28 11.31
N GLY A 109 10.76 0.39 11.37
CA GLY A 109 11.45 1.60 11.81
C GLY A 109 11.46 2.75 10.79
N ALA A 110 10.29 3.13 10.28
CA ALA A 110 10.11 4.33 9.44
C ALA A 110 9.26 5.35 10.19
N ILE A 111 9.53 6.65 9.99
CA ILE A 111 8.88 7.73 10.74
C ILE A 111 7.34 7.74 10.60
N ALA A 112 6.82 7.27 9.46
CA ALA A 112 5.39 7.03 9.22
C ALA A 112 4.71 6.17 10.28
N SER A 113 5.45 5.31 10.99
CA SER A 113 4.90 4.47 12.05
C SER A 113 4.18 5.29 13.12
N MET A 114 4.60 6.55 13.35
CA MET A 114 3.95 7.47 14.30
C MET A 114 2.48 7.79 13.97
N GLN A 115 2.08 7.68 12.71
CA GLN A 115 0.74 8.08 12.23
C GLN A 115 -0.19 6.87 12.03
N VAL A 116 0.27 5.66 12.33
CA VAL A 116 -0.45 4.43 11.98
C VAL A 116 -1.67 4.14 12.85
N ALA A 117 -1.80 4.82 14.00
CA ALA A 117 -2.88 4.60 14.95
C ALA A 117 -4.27 4.78 14.31
N TRP A 118 -4.42 5.76 13.42
CA TRP A 118 -5.68 6.00 12.73
C TRP A 118 -6.02 4.89 11.71
N HIS A 119 -5.02 4.40 10.98
CA HIS A 119 -5.18 3.25 10.09
C HIS A 119 -5.64 2.01 10.85
N LEU A 120 -5.01 1.71 11.98
CA LEU A 120 -5.36 0.56 12.82
C LEU A 120 -6.74 0.70 13.44
N PHE A 121 -7.12 1.91 13.87
CA PHE A 121 -8.46 2.19 14.38
C PHE A 121 -9.55 1.91 13.32
N LEU A 122 -9.33 2.32 12.07
CA LEU A 122 -10.24 2.02 10.98
C LEU A 122 -10.25 0.51 10.68
N LEU A 123 -9.07 -0.10 10.49
CA LEU A 123 -8.95 -1.52 10.14
C LEU A 123 -9.57 -2.44 11.18
N ALA A 124 -9.47 -2.13 12.48
CA ALA A 124 -10.10 -2.90 13.55
C ALA A 124 -11.64 -3.01 13.40
N ARG A 125 -12.27 -2.08 12.67
CA ARG A 125 -13.70 -2.12 12.35
C ARG A 125 -14.02 -2.92 11.09
N TYR A 126 -13.03 -3.11 10.21
CA TYR A 126 -13.15 -3.82 8.94
C TYR A 126 -12.64 -5.27 8.99
N CYS A 127 -11.99 -5.68 10.08
CA CYS A 127 -11.58 -7.06 10.29
C CYS A 127 -12.18 -7.64 11.58
N ARG A 128 -12.43 -8.95 11.58
CA ARG A 128 -12.88 -9.68 12.78
C ARG A 128 -11.75 -9.85 13.79
N ARG A 129 -10.49 -9.90 13.31
CA ARG A 129 -9.29 -9.94 14.14
C ARG A 129 -8.15 -9.14 13.51
N LEU A 130 -7.51 -8.31 14.30
CA LEU A 130 -6.30 -7.56 13.96
C LEU A 130 -5.20 -7.91 14.94
N ASP A 131 -4.02 -8.26 14.44
CA ASP A 131 -2.81 -8.47 15.24
C ASP A 131 -1.70 -7.56 14.70
N VAL A 132 -0.94 -6.87 15.57
CA VAL A 132 0.11 -5.92 15.17
C VAL A 132 1.49 -6.43 15.53
N ILE A 133 2.40 -6.57 14.58
CA ILE A 133 3.81 -6.92 14.84
C ILE A 133 4.67 -5.66 14.74
N LEU A 134 5.52 -5.40 15.73
CA LEU A 134 6.48 -4.30 15.72
C LEU A 134 7.90 -4.85 15.66
N THR A 135 8.68 -4.36 14.71
CA THR A 135 10.15 -4.50 14.79
C THR A 135 10.70 -3.72 15.98
N ARG A 136 11.87 -4.12 16.46
CA ARG A 136 12.61 -3.35 17.49
C ARG A 136 12.80 -1.87 17.13
N SER A 137 12.97 -1.53 15.86
CA SER A 137 13.12 -0.14 15.41
C SER A 137 11.78 0.62 15.42
N ALA A 138 10.67 -0.05 15.10
CA ALA A 138 9.33 0.53 15.21
C ALA A 138 8.97 0.87 16.66
N GLU A 139 9.36 0.01 17.61
CA GLU A 139 9.12 0.23 19.04
C GLU A 139 9.82 1.47 19.63
N ARG A 140 10.81 2.03 18.92
CA ARG A 140 11.45 3.30 19.30
C ARG A 140 10.63 4.52 18.88
N LEU A 141 9.71 4.35 17.93
CA LEU A 141 8.85 5.39 17.38
C LEU A 141 7.44 5.32 17.97
N VAL A 142 6.89 4.11 18.05
CA VAL A 142 5.57 3.84 18.63
C VAL A 142 5.67 2.63 19.55
N ARG A 143 5.28 2.85 20.80
CA ARG A 143 5.28 1.86 21.87
C ARG A 143 4.13 0.87 21.68
N SER A 144 4.42 -0.43 21.81
CA SER A 144 3.43 -1.51 21.62
C SER A 144 2.25 -1.40 22.60
N GLU A 145 2.47 -0.79 23.76
CA GLU A 145 1.48 -0.51 24.78
C GLU A 145 0.33 0.40 24.28
N LEU A 146 0.57 1.22 23.25
CA LEU A 146 -0.47 2.06 22.63
C LEU A 146 -1.64 1.22 22.10
N PHE A 147 -1.35 0.04 21.55
CA PHE A 147 -2.36 -0.80 20.90
C PHE A 147 -3.29 -1.50 21.88
N ALA A 148 -2.87 -1.64 23.16
CA ALA A 148 -3.74 -2.14 24.21
C ALA A 148 -4.97 -1.23 24.42
N TYR A 149 -4.83 0.09 24.28
CA TYR A 149 -5.96 1.03 24.34
C TYR A 149 -6.97 0.86 23.20
N LEU A 150 -6.54 0.28 22.09
CA LEU A 150 -7.39 -0.04 20.93
C LEU A 150 -7.92 -1.48 21.00
N ASN A 151 -7.61 -2.24 22.05
CA ASN A 151 -7.85 -3.68 22.17
C ASN A 151 -7.25 -4.49 21.01
N ILE A 152 -6.10 -4.05 20.49
CA ILE A 152 -5.37 -4.73 19.41
C ILE A 152 -4.13 -5.41 20.02
N PRO A 153 -4.00 -6.74 19.92
CA PRO A 153 -2.81 -7.45 20.37
C PRO A 153 -1.57 -6.99 19.59
N ALA A 154 -0.50 -6.69 20.32
CA ALA A 154 0.79 -6.27 19.78
C ALA A 154 1.90 -7.28 20.10
N TRP A 155 2.77 -7.51 19.12
CA TRP A 155 3.79 -8.55 19.12
C TRP A 155 5.16 -7.96 18.81
N THR A 156 6.22 -8.42 19.48
CA THR A 156 7.59 -7.90 19.33
C THR A 156 8.61 -9.04 19.41
N ASP A 157 9.86 -8.79 18.99
CA ASP A 157 10.97 -9.73 19.13
C ASP A 157 11.33 -10.07 20.58
N ALA A 158 11.08 -9.14 21.50
CA ALA A 158 11.34 -9.33 22.92
C ALA A 158 10.24 -10.13 23.65
N ALA A 159 9.15 -10.46 22.92
CA ALA A 159 7.91 -11.18 23.28
C ALA A 159 6.62 -10.33 23.21
N GLY A 160 5.50 -10.99 22.89
CA GLY A 160 4.09 -10.56 23.14
C GLY A 160 3.12 -11.27 22.20
N PRO A 161 2.17 -12.12 22.69
CA PRO A 161 1.02 -11.88 23.59
C PRO A 161 1.12 -12.88 24.73
N ASP A 162 1.92 -12.48 25.70
CA ASP A 162 2.32 -13.22 26.88
C ASP A 162 3.11 -14.51 26.56
N ALA A 163 4.18 -14.37 25.76
CA ALA A 163 5.19 -15.41 25.48
C ALA A 163 4.64 -16.77 24.98
N ALA A 164 3.51 -16.75 24.26
CA ALA A 164 2.81 -17.94 23.79
C ALA A 164 3.63 -18.81 22.81
N PRO A 165 3.74 -20.14 23.02
CA PRO A 165 4.39 -21.06 22.07
C PRO A 165 3.69 -21.11 20.69
N ASP A 166 2.41 -20.72 20.61
CA ASP A 166 1.62 -20.76 19.38
C ASP A 166 1.60 -19.42 18.61
N ALA A 167 2.45 -18.47 19.00
CA ALA A 167 2.56 -17.15 18.37
C ALA A 167 2.68 -17.21 16.86
N ALA A 168 3.66 -17.98 16.39
CA ALA A 168 3.95 -18.16 14.98
C ALA A 168 2.76 -18.82 14.25
N ALA A 169 2.17 -19.88 14.82
CA ALA A 169 1.03 -20.58 14.22
C ALA A 169 -0.19 -19.66 14.09
N ARG A 170 -0.46 -18.83 15.10
CA ARG A 170 -1.56 -17.85 15.06
C ARG A 170 -1.32 -16.77 14.01
N LEU A 171 -0.14 -16.16 13.99
CA LEU A 171 0.17 -15.08 13.07
C LEU A 171 0.20 -15.55 11.61
N THR A 172 0.79 -16.72 11.35
CA THR A 172 0.87 -17.34 10.01
C THR A 172 -0.42 -18.02 9.55
N ALA A 173 -1.46 -18.07 10.39
CA ALA A 173 -2.80 -18.50 10.02
C ALA A 173 -3.72 -17.33 9.61
N ALA A 174 -3.22 -16.09 9.64
CA ALA A 174 -3.97 -14.94 9.17
C ALA A 174 -4.35 -15.07 7.69
N ASP A 175 -5.44 -14.42 7.30
CA ASP A 175 -5.87 -14.38 5.89
C ASP A 175 -4.89 -13.58 5.04
N MET A 176 -4.20 -12.61 5.63
CA MET A 176 -3.34 -11.62 4.96
C MET A 176 -2.40 -10.96 5.97
N MET A 177 -1.26 -10.47 5.47
CA MET A 177 -0.38 -9.56 6.20
C MET A 177 -0.17 -8.26 5.42
N VAL A 178 -0.23 -7.12 6.10
CA VAL A 178 0.22 -5.81 5.60
C VAL A 178 1.46 -5.41 6.39
N ILE A 179 2.49 -4.88 5.74
CA ILE A 179 3.64 -4.23 6.40
C ILE A 179 3.62 -2.77 5.98
N MET A 180 3.17 -1.90 6.88
CA MET A 180 2.97 -0.48 6.62
C MET A 180 3.27 0.35 7.87
N PRO A 181 4.32 1.18 7.86
CA PRO A 181 5.30 1.33 6.78
C PRO A 181 6.28 0.15 6.71
N ALA A 182 6.79 -0.15 5.51
CA ALA A 182 7.89 -1.06 5.24
C ALA A 182 9.20 -0.26 4.99
N SER A 183 10.14 -0.32 5.93
CA SER A 183 11.44 0.34 5.78
C SER A 183 12.33 -0.42 4.80
N ALA A 184 13.30 0.28 4.21
CA ALA A 184 14.32 -0.33 3.34
C ALA A 184 15.00 -1.55 3.99
N HIS A 185 15.27 -1.49 5.30
CA HIS A 185 15.86 -2.59 6.04
C HIS A 185 14.94 -3.82 6.14
N THR A 186 13.62 -3.63 6.27
CA THR A 186 12.68 -4.75 6.25
C THR A 186 12.55 -5.33 4.86
N LEU A 187 12.48 -4.50 3.80
CA LEU A 187 12.48 -4.98 2.41
C LEU A 187 13.73 -5.84 2.14
N ASP A 188 14.89 -5.38 2.59
CA ASP A 188 16.16 -6.09 2.47
C ASP A 188 16.19 -7.47 3.14
N LYS A 189 15.64 -7.58 4.35
CA LYS A 189 15.52 -8.85 5.06
C LYS A 189 14.59 -9.82 4.36
N LEU A 190 13.46 -9.33 3.86
CA LEU A 190 12.47 -10.16 3.16
C LEU A 190 13.03 -10.66 1.83
N ALA A 191 13.65 -9.78 1.03
CA ALA A 191 14.21 -10.12 -0.27
C ALA A 191 15.33 -11.18 -0.20
N ARG A 192 16.00 -11.28 0.94
CA ARG A 192 17.05 -12.30 1.20
C ARG A 192 16.56 -13.50 2.00
N GLY A 193 15.27 -13.56 2.37
CA GLY A 193 14.72 -14.63 3.21
C GLY A 193 15.38 -14.73 4.59
N ALA A 194 15.87 -13.61 5.15
CA ALA A 194 16.72 -13.62 6.34
C ALA A 194 16.00 -14.12 7.61
N CYS A 195 14.69 -13.93 7.71
CA CYS A 195 13.83 -14.37 8.82
C CYS A 195 14.40 -14.06 10.22
N SER A 196 15.07 -12.93 10.37
CA SER A 196 15.90 -12.63 11.55
C SER A 196 15.12 -11.99 12.71
N ASP A 197 13.85 -11.65 12.49
CA ASP A 197 12.94 -11.10 13.49
C ASP A 197 11.52 -11.64 13.28
N LEU A 198 10.64 -11.46 14.28
CA LEU A 198 9.28 -11.99 14.27
C LEU A 198 8.49 -11.52 13.03
N LEU A 199 8.66 -10.27 12.63
CA LEU A 199 7.96 -9.69 11.47
C LEU A 199 8.39 -10.38 10.17
N SER A 200 9.70 -10.46 9.91
CA SER A 200 10.24 -11.08 8.69
C SER A 200 10.01 -12.58 8.66
N ALA A 201 10.10 -13.27 9.81
CA ALA A 201 9.79 -14.70 9.92
C ALA A 201 8.30 -14.97 9.65
N THR A 202 7.40 -14.15 10.21
CA THR A 202 5.95 -14.27 9.98
C THR A 202 5.61 -14.03 8.51
N ALA A 203 6.13 -12.95 7.93
CA ALA A 203 5.91 -12.61 6.52
C ALA A 203 6.44 -13.70 5.57
N SER A 204 7.58 -14.33 5.88
CA SER A 204 8.16 -15.40 5.06
C SER A 204 7.41 -16.73 5.19
N ALA A 205 6.72 -16.95 6.32
CA ALA A 205 5.92 -18.16 6.58
C ALA A 205 4.43 -17.98 6.25
N MET A 206 4.03 -16.81 5.76
CA MET A 206 2.64 -16.48 5.47
C MET A 206 2.16 -17.23 4.22
N ARG A 207 1.00 -17.90 4.31
CA ARG A 207 0.35 -18.53 3.14
C ARG A 207 -0.57 -17.58 2.37
N GLY A 208 -1.13 -16.59 3.05
CA GLY A 208 -1.93 -15.54 2.44
C GLY A 208 -1.05 -14.44 1.82
N PRO A 209 -1.67 -13.47 1.11
CA PRO A 209 -0.94 -12.39 0.50
C PRO A 209 -0.23 -11.53 1.56
N VAL A 210 1.01 -11.17 1.26
CA VAL A 210 1.79 -10.19 2.04
C VAL A 210 1.92 -8.92 1.22
N VAL A 211 1.39 -7.83 1.75
CA VAL A 211 1.42 -6.50 1.14
C VAL A 211 2.49 -5.66 1.83
N LEU A 212 3.39 -5.10 1.06
CA LEU A 212 4.46 -4.22 1.51
C LEU A 212 4.12 -2.79 1.08
N VAL A 213 4.13 -1.87 2.03
CA VAL A 213 3.89 -0.44 1.79
C VAL A 213 5.17 0.33 2.14
N PRO A 214 6.12 0.46 1.19
CA PRO A 214 7.40 1.11 1.42
C PRO A 214 7.25 2.53 1.94
N ALA A 215 8.15 2.91 2.86
CA ALA A 215 8.19 4.27 3.37
C ALA A 215 9.64 4.67 3.73
N MET A 216 10.22 5.54 2.92
CA MET A 216 11.57 6.09 3.02
C MET A 216 11.64 7.40 2.22
N ASN A 217 12.78 8.10 2.21
CA ASN A 217 12.95 9.26 1.33
C ASN A 217 13.36 8.82 -0.08
N ASP A 218 13.29 9.75 -1.05
CA ASP A 218 13.58 9.50 -2.45
C ASP A 218 14.98 8.90 -2.68
N LEU A 219 15.99 9.47 -2.03
CA LEU A 219 17.37 9.01 -2.15
C LEU A 219 17.55 7.55 -1.68
N MET A 220 16.77 7.12 -0.69
CA MET A 220 16.74 5.73 -0.27
C MET A 220 15.93 4.86 -1.23
N TRP A 221 14.82 5.36 -1.77
CA TRP A 221 13.97 4.63 -2.71
C TRP A 221 14.69 4.32 -4.02
N THR A 222 15.35 5.32 -4.59
CA THR A 222 16.18 5.23 -5.81
C THR A 222 17.51 4.49 -5.59
N ASN A 223 17.81 4.04 -4.37
CA ASN A 223 19.01 3.28 -4.09
C ASN A 223 19.01 1.95 -4.87
N PRO A 224 20.09 1.60 -5.60
CA PRO A 224 20.15 0.37 -6.39
C PRO A 224 19.93 -0.91 -5.57
N GLY A 225 20.27 -0.91 -4.28
CA GLY A 225 20.00 -2.02 -3.38
C GLY A 225 18.50 -2.17 -3.07
N VAL A 226 17.82 -1.06 -2.82
CA VAL A 226 16.37 -1.04 -2.56
C VAL A 226 15.60 -1.43 -3.82
N ALA A 227 15.94 -0.85 -4.98
CA ALA A 227 15.32 -1.19 -6.26
C ALA A 227 15.43 -2.70 -6.58
N ARG A 228 16.63 -3.29 -6.42
CA ARG A 228 16.82 -4.75 -6.59
C ARG A 228 15.97 -5.56 -5.61
N ASN A 229 15.92 -5.16 -4.34
CA ASN A 229 15.13 -5.86 -3.33
C ASN A 229 13.64 -5.80 -3.64
N VAL A 230 13.13 -4.63 -4.08
CA VAL A 230 11.72 -4.44 -4.47
C VAL A 230 11.37 -5.32 -5.66
N ALA A 231 12.20 -5.32 -6.71
CA ALA A 231 12.00 -6.17 -7.87
C ALA A 231 11.98 -7.67 -7.49
N GLN A 232 12.93 -8.11 -6.64
CA GLN A 232 12.96 -9.49 -6.15
C GLN A 232 11.70 -9.84 -5.36
N LEU A 233 11.26 -8.96 -4.45
CA LEU A 233 10.05 -9.18 -3.65
C LEU A 233 8.79 -9.29 -4.52
N ARG A 234 8.65 -8.43 -5.52
CA ARG A 234 7.55 -8.53 -6.50
C ARG A 234 7.61 -9.90 -7.20
N ALA A 235 8.79 -10.32 -7.66
CA ALA A 235 9.00 -11.62 -8.32
C ALA A 235 8.73 -12.83 -7.40
N ASP A 236 9.04 -12.70 -6.11
CA ASP A 236 8.78 -13.71 -5.07
C ASP A 236 7.30 -13.78 -4.67
N GLY A 237 6.45 -12.93 -5.26
CA GLY A 237 5.00 -12.95 -5.09
C GLY A 237 4.47 -12.03 -3.99
N TYR A 238 5.32 -11.19 -3.38
CA TYR A 238 4.86 -10.11 -2.51
C TYR A 238 4.14 -9.05 -3.33
N TYR A 239 3.11 -8.45 -2.74
CA TYR A 239 2.44 -7.29 -3.31
C TYR A 239 3.16 -6.04 -2.80
N VAL A 240 3.76 -5.24 -3.69
CA VAL A 240 4.47 -4.02 -3.30
C VAL A 240 3.71 -2.81 -3.81
N VAL A 241 3.26 -1.97 -2.87
CA VAL A 241 2.65 -0.68 -3.18
C VAL A 241 3.76 0.29 -3.59
N SER A 242 3.62 0.97 -4.71
CA SER A 242 4.55 2.03 -5.08
C SER A 242 4.40 3.21 -4.11
N PRO A 243 5.50 3.82 -3.62
CA PRO A 243 5.41 5.01 -2.79
C PRO A 243 4.78 6.14 -3.61
N GLY A 244 3.87 6.90 -2.99
CA GLY A 244 3.33 8.12 -3.57
C GLY A 244 4.05 9.38 -3.08
N ASN A 245 3.63 10.53 -3.59
CA ASN A 245 4.21 11.84 -3.25
C ASN A 245 3.85 12.30 -1.83
N GLY A 246 4.76 13.04 -1.18
CA GLY A 246 4.58 13.53 0.18
C GLY A 246 5.67 14.52 0.64
N ILE A 247 5.85 14.69 1.95
CA ILE A 247 6.73 15.73 2.52
C ILE A 247 7.85 15.07 3.31
N GLU A 248 9.09 15.29 2.89
CA GLU A 248 10.24 14.68 3.55
C GLU A 248 10.42 15.29 4.95
N VAL A 249 10.45 14.45 5.98
CA VAL A 249 10.51 14.91 7.39
C VAL A 249 11.84 15.60 7.73
N ALA A 250 12.92 15.27 7.01
CA ALA A 250 14.25 15.81 7.28
C ALA A 250 14.45 17.22 6.71
N SER A 251 14.00 17.46 5.47
CA SER A 251 14.16 18.73 4.76
C SER A 251 12.92 19.64 4.87
N GLY A 252 11.74 19.07 5.11
CA GLY A 252 10.46 19.77 4.99
C GLY A 252 10.06 20.08 3.54
N ALA A 253 10.77 19.53 2.55
CA ALA A 253 10.48 19.71 1.14
C ALA A 253 9.37 18.74 0.67
N GLU A 254 8.59 19.18 -0.32
CA GLU A 254 7.78 18.27 -1.14
C GLU A 254 8.74 17.53 -2.08
N GLU A 255 8.82 16.20 -1.94
CA GLU A 255 9.73 15.37 -2.73
C GLU A 255 8.97 14.14 -3.27
N ASP A 256 9.32 13.73 -4.49
CA ASP A 256 8.85 12.47 -5.08
C ASP A 256 9.27 11.30 -4.18
N GLY A 257 8.34 10.42 -3.83
CA GLY A 257 8.62 9.30 -2.91
C GLY A 257 8.76 9.66 -1.42
N ALA A 258 8.55 10.91 -1.00
CA ALA A 258 8.48 11.26 0.42
C ALA A 258 7.13 10.86 1.07
N ILE A 259 7.16 10.55 2.36
CA ILE A 259 5.96 10.25 3.15
C ILE A 259 5.22 11.56 3.46
N ALA A 260 3.94 11.70 3.13
CA ALA A 260 3.16 12.89 3.45
C ALA A 260 3.14 13.19 4.96
N VAL A 261 3.58 14.41 5.34
CA VAL A 261 3.33 15.01 6.65
C VAL A 261 2.62 16.36 6.47
N THR A 262 1.49 16.39 5.74
CA THR A 262 0.46 17.43 5.96
C THR A 262 -0.95 16.88 5.73
N SER A 263 -1.92 17.60 6.27
CA SER A 263 -3.29 17.19 6.54
C SER A 263 -4.27 17.23 5.35
N ASP A 264 -3.86 17.61 4.14
CA ASP A 264 -4.79 17.86 3.02
C ASP A 264 -4.54 17.04 1.74
N ILE A 265 -3.51 16.18 1.70
CA ILE A 265 -3.29 15.20 0.63
C ILE A 265 -2.89 13.88 1.29
N GLY A 266 -3.84 12.97 1.45
CA GLY A 266 -3.62 11.55 1.79
C GLY A 266 -2.69 11.26 2.99
N LEU A 267 -3.25 11.24 4.20
CA LEU A 267 -2.60 10.72 5.42
C LEU A 267 -2.26 9.22 5.31
N GLY A 268 -1.32 8.83 4.46
CA GLY A 268 -0.91 7.44 4.28
C GLY A 268 0.57 7.28 4.52
N GLY A 269 0.94 6.49 5.54
CA GLY A 269 2.30 5.95 5.59
C GLY A 269 2.53 5.12 4.33
N GLY A 270 3.22 5.68 3.34
CA GLY A 270 3.48 5.06 2.03
C GLY A 270 2.33 5.19 1.01
N GLY A 271 1.65 6.35 0.95
CA GLY A 271 0.85 6.73 -0.22
C GLY A 271 -0.61 6.25 -0.26
N ILE A 272 -1.10 5.52 0.75
CA ILE A 272 -2.50 5.07 0.81
C ILE A 272 -3.27 5.80 1.91
N ALA A 273 -4.30 6.56 1.53
CA ALA A 273 -5.17 7.21 2.51
C ALA A 273 -5.86 6.17 3.44
N PRO A 274 -6.08 6.46 4.73
CA PRO A 274 -6.57 5.50 5.71
C PRO A 274 -7.92 4.87 5.33
N GLU A 275 -8.78 5.64 4.67
CA GLU A 275 -10.08 5.22 4.16
C GLU A 275 -10.01 4.29 2.93
N HIS A 276 -8.93 4.37 2.15
CA HIS A 276 -8.71 3.55 0.95
C HIS A 276 -8.07 2.20 1.29
N LEU A 277 -7.37 2.12 2.42
CA LEU A 277 -6.67 0.91 2.82
C LEU A 277 -7.61 -0.31 3.02
N PRO A 278 -8.70 -0.25 3.81
CA PRO A 278 -9.59 -1.41 3.96
C PRO A 278 -10.17 -1.97 2.65
N PRO A 279 -10.78 -1.16 1.75
CA PRO A 279 -11.33 -1.68 0.51
C PRO A 279 -10.25 -2.21 -0.44
N MET A 280 -9.06 -1.60 -0.46
CA MET A 280 -7.93 -2.14 -1.22
C MET A 280 -7.54 -3.55 -0.73
N LEU A 281 -7.38 -3.74 0.57
CA LEU A 281 -6.99 -5.03 1.14
C LEU A 281 -8.06 -6.10 0.89
N GLN A 282 -9.33 -5.74 0.93
CA GLN A 282 -10.43 -6.64 0.59
C GLN A 282 -10.36 -7.07 -0.89
N ALA A 283 -10.17 -6.14 -1.82
CA ALA A 283 -10.06 -6.44 -3.24
C ALA A 283 -8.83 -7.32 -3.54
N LEU A 284 -7.70 -7.03 -2.92
CA LEU A 284 -6.47 -7.80 -3.06
C LEU A 284 -6.63 -9.22 -2.54
N LEU A 285 -7.25 -9.40 -1.36
CA LEU A 285 -7.52 -10.72 -0.81
C LEU A 285 -8.46 -11.55 -1.71
N ALA A 286 -9.47 -10.92 -2.31
CA ALA A 286 -10.34 -11.57 -3.28
C ALA A 286 -9.56 -12.03 -4.52
N PHE A 287 -8.80 -11.12 -5.13
CA PHE A 287 -7.95 -11.40 -6.28
C PHE A 287 -6.96 -12.55 -6.02
N HIS A 288 -6.26 -12.52 -4.88
CA HIS A 288 -5.29 -13.56 -4.52
C HIS A 288 -5.95 -14.95 -4.36
N ARG A 289 -7.18 -15.01 -3.84
CA ARG A 289 -7.93 -16.26 -3.72
C ARG A 289 -8.35 -16.80 -5.09
N ASP A 290 -8.71 -15.92 -6.01
CA ASP A 290 -9.12 -16.30 -7.36
C ASP A 290 -7.92 -16.82 -8.17
N GLU A 291 -6.73 -16.22 -8.05
CA GLU A 291 -5.51 -16.72 -8.70
C GLU A 291 -5.08 -18.11 -8.20
N LEU A 292 -5.28 -18.40 -6.92
CA LEU A 292 -4.93 -19.69 -6.31
C LEU A 292 -6.04 -20.75 -6.46
N ALA A 293 -7.18 -20.41 -7.04
CA ALA A 293 -8.25 -21.36 -7.29
C ALA A 293 -7.77 -22.39 -8.34
N PRO A 294 -7.98 -23.70 -8.12
CA PRO A 294 -7.63 -24.70 -9.12
C PRO A 294 -8.46 -24.47 -10.40
N ALA A 295 -7.77 -24.36 -11.53
CA ALA A 295 -8.34 -24.24 -12.87
C ALA A 295 -9.20 -25.45 -13.27
#